data_AF-A0A3A4WA86-F1
#
_entry.id   AF-A0A3A4WA86-F1
#
_cell.length_a   1.000
_cell.length_b   1.000
_cell.length_c   1.000
_cell.angle_alpha   90.00
_cell.angle_beta   90.00
_cell.angle_gamma   90.00
#
_symmetry.space_group_name_H-M   'P 1'
#
loop_
_entity.id
_entity.type
_entity.pdbx_description
1 polymer ?
#
loop_
_entity_poly.entity_id
_entity_poly.type
_entity_poly.pdbx_seq_one_letter_code
_entity_poly.pdbx_strand_id
1 'polypeptide(L)' 'MPNITISIEEDLLKSGRQYAEKHQTSVNALIRNLLEQTVKHDSSQWVEECFSLMDRANVGLKGKMWRREDLYDV' A
#
# COMPACT_ATOMS: atom_id res chain seq x y z
N MET A 1 -0.54 0.99 23.18
CA MET A 1 -1.31 1.54 22.04
C MET A 1 -2.51 2.28 22.61
N PRO A 2 -2.87 3.45 22.06
CA PRO A 2 -4.11 4.12 22.42
C PRO A 2 -5.32 3.30 21.98
N ASN A 3 -6.40 3.32 22.78
CA ASN A 3 -7.67 2.73 22.40
C ASN A 3 -8.52 3.79 21.70
N ILE A 4 -9.22 3.39 20.63
CA ILE A 4 -10.16 4.25 19.91
C ILE A 4 -11.57 3.68 20.05
N THR A 5 -12.56 4.56 20.21
CA THR A 5 -13.97 4.21 20.12
C THR A 5 -14.47 4.65 18.74
N ILE A 6 -15.09 3.74 18.01
CA ILE A 6 -15.66 4.01 16.69
C ILE A 6 -17.14 3.64 16.69
N SER A 7 -17.96 4.47 16.06
CA SER A 7 -19.35 4.14 15.78
C SER A 7 -19.42 3.33 14.49
N ILE A 8 -20.11 2.19 14.54
CA ILE A 8 -20.28 1.28 13.41
C ILE A 8 -21.69 0.67 13.47
N GLU A 9 -22.27 0.36 12.32
CA GLU A 9 -23.54 -0.36 12.27
C GLU A 9 -23.39 -1.76 12.88
N GLU A 10 -24.38 -2.19 13.68
CA GLU A 10 -24.33 -3.44 14.43
C GLU A 10 -24.19 -4.67 13.50
N ASP A 11 -24.93 -4.68 12.38
CA ASP A 11 -24.89 -5.76 11.41
C ASP A 11 -23.52 -5.86 10.72
N LEU A 12 -22.86 -4.73 10.49
CA LEU A 12 -21.51 -4.68 9.95
C LEU A 12 -20.49 -5.19 10.97
N LEU A 13 -20.62 -4.82 12.25
CA LEU A 13 -19.75 -5.34 13.32
C LEU A 13 -19.88 -6.86 13.46
N LYS A 14 -21.11 -7.38 13.39
CA LYS A 14 -21.37 -8.82 13.44
C LYS A 14 -20.72 -9.55 12.26
N SER A 15 -20.90 -9.03 11.06
CA SER A 15 -20.27 -9.58 9.84
C SER A 15 -18.75 -9.52 9.92
N GLY A 16 -18.20 -8.42 10.43
CA GLY A 16 -16.76 -8.24 10.64
C GLY A 16 -16.18 -9.24 11.65
N ARG A 17 -16.91 -9.55 12.74
CA ARG A 17 -16.51 -10.57 13.72
C ARG A 17 -16.46 -11.96 13.09
N GLN A 18 -17.49 -12.35 12.33
CA GLN A 18 -17.53 -13.63 11.63
C GLN A 18 -16.39 -13.76 10.61
N TYR A 19 -16.12 -12.68 9.86
CA TYR A 19 -14.99 -12.64 8.94
C TYR A 19 -13.66 -12.84 9.66
N ALA A 20 -13.44 -12.10 10.75
CA ALA A 20 -12.21 -12.17 11.54
C ALA A 20 -11.99 -13.57 12.13
N GLU A 21 -13.03 -14.20 12.67
CA GLU A 21 -12.99 -15.56 13.19
C GLU A 21 -12.61 -16.57 12.10
N LYS A 22 -13.25 -16.50 10.92
CA LYS A 22 -12.95 -17.36 9.77
C LYS A 22 -11.48 -17.24 9.32
N HIS A 23 -10.86 -16.09 9.52
CA HIS A 23 -9.47 -15.80 9.13
C HIS A 23 -8.51 -15.84 10.32
N GLN A 24 -8.93 -16.42 11.45
CA GLN A 24 -8.11 -16.57 12.67
C GLN A 24 -7.48 -15.25 13.14
N THR A 25 -8.24 -14.16 13.05
CA THR A 25 -7.83 -12.81 13.46
C THR A 25 -8.90 -12.16 14.35
N SER A 26 -8.67 -10.92 14.76
CA SER A 26 -9.62 -10.12 15.52
C SER A 26 -10.10 -8.92 14.72
N VAL A 27 -11.27 -8.37 15.07
CA VAL A 27 -11.77 -7.13 14.47
C VAL A 27 -10.76 -5.99 14.64
N ASN A 28 -10.13 -5.88 15.81
CA ASN A 28 -9.09 -4.87 16.04
C ASN A 28 -7.86 -5.06 15.15
N ALA A 29 -7.41 -6.30 14.94
CA ALA A 29 -6.29 -6.59 14.05
C ALA A 29 -6.67 -6.31 12.57
N LEU A 30 -7.90 -6.64 12.16
CA LEU A 30 -8.42 -6.32 10.84
C LEU A 30 -8.45 -4.81 10.59
N ILE A 31 -9.02 -4.03 11.53
CA ILE A 31 -9.07 -2.56 11.44
C ILE A 31 -7.66 -2.00 11.33
N ARG A 32 -6.72 -2.47 12.17
CA ARG A 32 -5.33 -2.03 12.13
C ARG A 32 -4.69 -2.28 10.76
N ASN A 33 -4.83 -3.50 10.24
CA ASN A 33 -4.22 -3.87 8.96
C ASN A 33 -4.79 -3.04 7.82
N LEU A 34 -6.11 -2.80 7.81
CA LEU A 34 -6.75 -1.94 6.81
C LEU A 34 -6.28 -0.50 6.92
N LEU A 35 -6.20 0.06 8.12
CA LEU A 35 -5.66 1.42 8.33
C LEU A 35 -4.20 1.53 7.85
N GLU A 36 -3.37 0.53 8.17
CA GLU A 36 -1.98 0.51 7.74
C GLU A 36 -1.85 0.40 6.21
N GLN A 37 -2.64 -0.48 5.59
CA GLN A 37 -2.67 -0.62 4.13
C GLN A 37 -3.12 0.66 3.45
N THR A 38 -4.21 1.27 3.90
CA THR A 38 -4.73 2.52 3.32
C THR A 38 -3.72 3.65 3.42
N VAL A 39 -3.12 3.86 4.60
CA VAL A 39 -2.14 4.94 4.82
C VAL A 39 -0.84 4.69 4.06
N LYS A 40 -0.36 3.44 3.99
CA LYS A 40 0.87 3.11 3.25
C LYS A 40 0.70 3.13 1.74
N HIS A 41 -0.48 2.79 1.21
CA HIS A 41 -0.73 2.89 -0.24
C HIS A 41 -0.86 4.34 -0.70
N ASP A 42 -1.38 5.23 0.15
CA ASP A 42 -1.48 6.67 -0.14
C ASP A 42 -0.13 7.41 -0.05
N SER A 43 0.91 6.79 0.50
CA SER A 43 2.25 7.36 0.45
C SER A 43 2.84 7.15 -0.94
N SER A 44 2.40 7.91 -1.94
CA SER A 44 3.11 8.08 -3.24
C SER A 44 4.62 8.32 -3.07
N GLN A 45 4.99 8.80 -1.89
CA GLN A 45 6.35 8.90 -1.37
C GLN A 45 7.20 7.62 -1.57
N TRP A 46 6.65 6.40 -1.45
CA TRP A 46 7.46 5.19 -1.67
C TRP A 46 7.82 5.02 -3.15
N VAL A 47 6.93 5.40 -4.06
CA VAL A 47 7.17 5.36 -5.52
C VAL A 47 8.23 6.39 -5.89
N GLU A 48 8.10 7.61 -5.38
CA GLU A 48 9.08 8.69 -5.57
C GLU A 48 10.45 8.32 -4.97
N GLU A 49 10.47 7.69 -3.80
CA GLU A 49 11.70 7.22 -3.16
C GLU A 49 12.34 6.09 -3.96
N CYS A 50 11.56 5.15 -4.49
CA CYS A 50 12.05 4.13 -5.41
C CYS A 50 12.68 4.73 -6.68
N PHE A 51 12.01 5.70 -7.32
CA PHE A 51 12.60 6.41 -8.48
C PHE A 51 13.86 7.18 -8.10
N SER A 52 13.87 7.87 -6.96
CA SER A 52 15.06 8.58 -6.48
C SER A 52 16.24 7.63 -6.22
N LEU A 53 15.98 6.44 -5.66
CA LEU A 53 17.01 5.42 -5.46
C LEU A 53 17.53 4.87 -6.79
N MET A 54 16.66 4.63 -7.77
CA MET A 54 17.05 4.18 -9.11
C MET A 54 17.89 5.23 -9.85
N ASP A 55 17.50 6.51 -9.79
CA ASP A 55 18.26 7.62 -10.38
C ASP A 55 19.64 7.75 -9.74
N ARG A 56 19.73 7.61 -8.41
CA ARG A 56 21.00 7.66 -7.66
C ARG A 56 21.89 6.46 -7.89
N ALA A 57 21.32 5.29 -8.18
CA ALA A 57 22.07 4.07 -8.35
C ALA A 57 23.04 4.12 -9.54
N ASN A 58 22.91 5.12 -10.44
CA ASN A 58 23.77 5.40 -11.59
C ASN A 58 24.29 4.11 -12.25
N VAL A 59 23.37 3.15 -12.42
CA VAL A 59 23.70 1.83 -12.94
C VAL A 59 24.01 2.04 -14.41
N GLY A 60 25.29 1.99 -14.76
CA GLY A 60 25.72 2.08 -16.14
C GLY A 60 25.09 0.95 -16.94
N LEU A 61 24.01 1.26 -17.66
CA LEU A 61 23.37 0.35 -18.60
C LEU A 61 24.44 -0.01 -19.63
N LYS A 62 24.96 -1.24 -19.60
CA LYS A 62 25.81 -1.81 -20.67
C LYS A 62 25.03 -2.05 -21.97
N GLY A 63 23.90 -1.37 -22.16
CA GLY A 63 22.97 -1.49 -23.29
C GLY A 63 22.40 -0.13 -23.66
N LYS A 64 21.75 -0.04 -24.83
CA LYS A 64 21.21 1.20 -25.40
C LYS A 64 20.35 1.95 -24.37
N MET A 65 20.72 3.19 -24.09
CA MET A 65 19.83 4.14 -23.43
C MET A 65 18.75 4.52 -24.45
N TRP A 66 17.49 4.25 -24.11
CA TRP A 66 16.36 4.75 -24.86
C TRP A 66 15.92 6.07 -24.25
N ARG A 67 15.87 7.10 -25.08
CA ARG A 67 15.18 8.34 -24.74
C ARG A 67 13.69 8.14 -24.96
N ARG A 68 12.88 8.97 -24.32
CA ARG A 68 11.42 8.86 -24.40
C ARG A 68 10.92 9.00 -25.84
N GLU A 69 11.60 9.83 -26.62
CA GLU A 69 11.37 9.99 -28.06
C GLU A 69 11.68 8.74 -28.91
N ASP A 70 12.56 7.83 -28.43
CA ASP A 70 12.94 6.61 -29.14
C ASP A 70 11.87 5.50 -29.03
N LEU A 71 10.84 5.71 -28.21
CA LEU A 71 9.78 4.74 -27.91
C LEU A 71 8.51 4.92 -28.75
N TYR A 72 8.48 5.93 -29.62
CA TYR A 72 7.37 6.15 -30.54
C TYR A 72 7.78 5.68 -31.94
N ASP A 73 7.14 4.61 -32.43
CA ASP A 73 7.21 4.25 -33.85
C ASP A 73 6.39 5.27 -34.66
N VAL A 74 7.05 5.96 -35.59
CA VAL A 74 6.40 6.82 -36.60
C VAL A 74 6.27 6.07 -37.91
#